data_AF-A0A956KG07-F1
#
_entry.id   AF-A0A956KG07-F1
#
_cell.length_a   1.000
_cell.length_b   1.000
_cell.length_c   1.000
_cell.angle_alpha   90.00
_cell.angle_beta   90.00
_cell.angle_gamma   90.00
#
_symmetry.space_group_name_H-M   'P 1'
#
loop_
_entity.id
_entity.type
_entity.pdbx_description
1 polymer ?
#
loop_
_entity_poly.entity_id
_entity_poly.type
_entity_poly.pdbx_seq_one_letter_code
_entity_poly.pdbx_strand_id
1 'polypeptide(L)'
;MTMTHGFKNRFNLPARSASIAAALALAAPLLVGGCPPGPETTTTETDSNTDSDSDVSSSETTMGGPNTTATTDEPTTDPTTEEPTTSPVTTEPPPECGDGNQDPDEECDDGPDNSDDGACTEDCKAASCGDGLVYVDVEACDEGASNDDDLYGGCTTRCELGPRCGDGVVQEDNETCDEPGDLAGGCLSTCVQAKSCLEIINDDPNAASGAYVIHPEGVEDDVVVYCDMEADGGGYTFLKVDVQGVQNRASANDAENFCYTYGLHLMIPRSPAHVAAAFAVAMDEAVTPVGGGGVLASDGFLRIFKIFPTNVGQSCVGAPLNDVDCPEWFAGDQIDASPYWVTSDPSPDPGQPSVNNCTGCSMEYLWNPDGTIKFYSVVFGDGEGAASYRWMCVAEDKISG
;
A
#
# COMPACT_ATOMS: atom_id res chain seq x y z
N MET A 1 -0.87 54.23 29.27
CA MET A 1 0.52 54.50 28.83
C MET A 1 1.20 53.17 28.54
N THR A 2 1.93 53.10 27.43
CA THR A 2 2.96 52.08 27.09
C THR A 2 2.62 50.58 27.23
N MET A 3 2.44 49.94 26.07
CA MET A 3 2.76 48.52 25.83
C MET A 3 4.23 48.21 26.16
N THR A 4 4.60 46.92 26.31
CA THR A 4 5.57 46.23 25.42
C THR A 4 5.80 44.76 25.79
N HIS A 5 5.72 43.87 24.77
CA HIS A 5 6.49 42.62 24.52
C HIS A 5 6.70 41.57 25.64
N GLY A 6 6.60 40.25 25.42
CA GLY A 6 6.51 39.49 24.17
C GLY A 6 7.85 38.83 23.80
N PHE A 7 8.08 37.59 24.24
CA PHE A 7 9.24 36.77 23.86
C PHE A 7 8.77 35.36 23.43
N LYS A 8 8.72 35.13 22.12
CA LYS A 8 8.69 33.78 21.52
C LYS A 8 10.14 33.31 21.38
N ASN A 9 10.49 32.18 21.98
CA ASN A 9 11.80 31.56 21.77
C ASN A 9 11.77 30.77 20.46
N ARG A 10 12.32 31.33 19.37
CA ARG A 10 12.55 30.58 18.13
C ARG A 10 13.89 29.85 18.26
N PHE A 11 13.86 28.52 18.36
CA PHE A 11 15.05 27.74 18.05
C PHE A 11 15.24 27.72 16.53
N ASN A 12 16.45 28.06 16.09
CA ASN A 12 16.78 28.26 14.69
C ASN A 12 17.85 27.23 14.30
N LEU A 13 17.42 26.11 13.71
CA LEU A 13 18.31 25.07 13.20
C LEU A 13 18.63 25.36 11.73
N PRO A 14 19.92 25.35 11.32
CA PRO A 14 20.29 25.65 9.95
C PRO A 14 20.05 24.45 9.04
N ALA A 15 19.19 24.61 8.03
CA ALA A 15 19.06 23.66 6.94
C ALA A 15 20.42 23.43 6.27
N ARG A 16 20.81 22.17 6.10
CA ARG A 16 21.94 21.74 5.28
C ARG A 16 21.47 20.69 4.29
N SER A 17 21.26 21.13 3.05
CA SER A 17 21.04 20.25 1.90
C SER A 17 22.22 19.28 1.78
N ALA A 18 21.93 17.98 1.78
CA ALA A 18 22.88 16.93 1.46
C ALA A 18 22.38 16.17 0.24
N SER A 19 22.90 16.51 -0.94
CA SER A 19 22.60 15.76 -2.17
C SER A 19 23.20 14.35 -2.05
N ILE A 20 22.34 13.33 -2.09
CA ILE A 20 22.76 11.93 -2.14
C ILE A 20 23.17 11.61 -3.57
N ALA A 21 24.45 11.33 -3.79
CA ALA A 21 24.96 10.86 -5.07
C ALA A 21 24.89 9.33 -5.13
N ALA A 22 24.14 8.80 -6.10
CA ALA A 22 24.02 7.36 -6.32
C ALA A 22 25.37 6.73 -6.72
N ALA A 23 25.81 5.72 -5.98
CA ALA A 23 27.05 4.98 -6.24
C ALA A 23 26.76 3.71 -7.05
N LEU A 24 27.08 3.73 -8.35
CA LEU A 24 26.98 2.58 -9.24
C LEU A 24 27.99 1.48 -8.85
N ALA A 25 27.51 0.28 -8.51
CA ALA A 25 28.35 -0.89 -8.28
C ALA A 25 28.44 -1.78 -9.53
N LEU A 26 29.63 -1.84 -10.15
CA LEU A 26 29.92 -2.72 -11.28
C LEU A 26 30.30 -4.13 -10.80
N ALA A 27 29.48 -5.13 -11.14
CA ALA A 27 29.82 -6.54 -10.99
C ALA A 27 30.40 -7.11 -12.30
N ALA A 28 31.54 -7.82 -12.22
CA ALA A 28 32.16 -8.50 -13.35
C ALA A 28 32.10 -10.03 -13.17
N PRO A 29 31.91 -10.83 -14.24
CA PRO A 29 31.71 -12.27 -14.13
C PRO A 29 33.04 -13.05 -14.11
N LEU A 30 33.03 -14.20 -13.45
CA LEU A 30 34.05 -15.26 -13.58
C LEU A 30 33.36 -16.58 -13.97
N LEU A 31 33.95 -17.30 -14.92
CA LEU A 31 33.32 -18.45 -15.57
C LEU A 31 34.31 -19.64 -15.73
N VAL A 32 33.75 -20.85 -15.56
CA VAL A 32 34.24 -22.18 -15.97
C VAL A 32 35.47 -22.81 -15.27
N GLY A 33 35.22 -24.02 -14.74
CA GLY A 33 36.18 -25.13 -14.68
C GLY A 33 35.47 -26.41 -14.21
N GLY A 34 35.42 -27.48 -15.02
CA GLY A 34 34.66 -28.69 -14.65
C GLY A 34 35.18 -30.02 -15.20
N CYS A 35 34.82 -31.11 -14.49
CA CYS A 35 34.81 -32.54 -14.88
C CYS A 35 36.16 -33.22 -15.30
N PRO A 36 36.30 -34.58 -15.39
CA PRO A 36 35.32 -35.68 -15.21
C PRO A 36 35.89 -36.88 -14.33
N PRO A 37 35.60 -38.21 -14.54
CA PRO A 37 34.48 -38.93 -13.88
C PRO A 37 34.79 -40.35 -13.30
N GLY A 38 33.78 -40.98 -12.65
CA GLY A 38 33.60 -42.45 -12.53
C GLY A 38 34.27 -43.16 -11.34
N PRO A 39 33.90 -44.43 -10.99
CA PRO A 39 33.09 -45.39 -11.77
C PRO A 39 31.82 -45.95 -11.07
N GLU A 40 31.10 -46.82 -11.78
CA GLU A 40 29.79 -47.43 -11.45
C GLU A 40 29.86 -48.75 -10.65
N THR A 41 28.74 -49.16 -10.04
CA THR A 41 28.13 -50.52 -10.19
C THR A 41 26.66 -50.49 -9.67
N THR A 42 25.66 -51.33 -10.00
CA THR A 42 25.20 -52.15 -11.15
C THR A 42 23.99 -52.99 -10.65
N THR A 43 22.81 -52.86 -11.28
CA THR A 43 21.63 -53.79 -11.29
C THR A 43 20.80 -54.02 -9.98
N THR A 44 19.49 -54.37 -10.03
CA THR A 44 18.73 -55.09 -11.08
C THR A 44 17.23 -54.69 -11.15
N GLU A 45 16.60 -54.88 -12.31
CA GLU A 45 15.20 -54.57 -12.66
C GLU A 45 14.22 -55.75 -12.46
N THR A 46 12.91 -55.52 -12.62
CA THR A 46 11.99 -56.34 -13.48
C THR A 46 10.72 -55.56 -13.80
N ASP A 47 10.23 -55.67 -15.05
CA ASP A 47 9.18 -54.89 -15.71
C ASP A 47 7.72 -55.30 -15.45
N SER A 48 6.78 -54.51 -16.00
CA SER A 48 5.69 -55.01 -16.87
C SER A 48 5.09 -53.90 -17.77
N ASN A 49 4.93 -54.21 -19.07
CA ASN A 49 4.54 -53.32 -20.18
C ASN A 49 3.02 -53.19 -20.42
N THR A 50 2.62 -52.13 -21.14
CA THR A 50 1.97 -52.12 -22.51
C THR A 50 1.67 -50.66 -22.91
N ASP A 51 2.13 -50.12 -24.05
CA ASP A 51 1.60 -50.23 -25.45
C ASP A 51 0.08 -49.91 -25.54
N SER A 52 -0.51 -49.16 -26.50
CA SER A 52 -0.07 -48.31 -27.64
C SER A 52 -1.28 -47.41 -28.05
N ASP A 53 -1.31 -46.47 -29.02
CA ASP A 53 -0.39 -46.03 -30.08
C ASP A 53 -0.67 -44.56 -30.52
N SER A 54 -0.15 -44.15 -31.69
CA SER A 54 -0.25 -42.86 -32.40
C SER A 54 -1.53 -42.71 -33.28
N ASP A 55 -1.97 -41.49 -33.62
CA ASP A 55 -1.81 -40.95 -35.01
C ASP A 55 -2.45 -39.57 -35.32
N VAL A 56 -1.89 -38.98 -36.37
CA VAL A 56 -1.95 -37.59 -36.90
C VAL A 56 -3.14 -37.29 -37.85
N SER A 57 -3.59 -36.02 -37.90
CA SER A 57 -3.87 -35.20 -39.13
C SER A 57 -5.25 -34.49 -39.29
N SER A 58 -5.17 -33.16 -39.34
CA SER A 58 -5.69 -32.19 -40.35
C SER A 58 -6.91 -32.44 -41.28
N SER A 59 -7.59 -31.31 -41.57
CA SER A 59 -8.08 -30.81 -42.90
C SER A 59 -9.59 -30.57 -43.11
N GLU A 60 -9.87 -29.67 -44.06
CA GLU A 60 -11.11 -28.88 -44.28
C GLU A 60 -12.24 -29.64 -45.04
N THR A 61 -13.40 -28.99 -45.29
CA THR A 61 -13.85 -28.49 -46.63
C THR A 61 -15.40 -28.43 -46.83
N THR A 62 -15.90 -27.29 -47.36
CA THR A 62 -17.14 -27.04 -48.19
C THR A 62 -18.59 -27.42 -47.79
N MET A 63 -19.44 -26.37 -47.71
CA MET A 63 -20.56 -26.00 -48.64
C MET A 63 -21.41 -27.07 -49.38
N GLY A 64 -22.76 -26.92 -49.39
CA GLY A 64 -23.61 -27.58 -50.42
C GLY A 64 -25.16 -27.58 -50.36
N GLY A 65 -25.84 -26.45 -50.57
CA GLY A 65 -27.19 -26.37 -51.21
C GLY A 65 -28.45 -26.88 -50.42
N PRO A 66 -29.61 -27.02 -51.11
CA PRO A 66 -30.36 -25.91 -51.71
C PRO A 66 -31.90 -25.98 -51.46
N ASN A 67 -32.66 -24.90 -51.71
CA ASN A 67 -34.01 -25.06 -52.29
C ASN A 67 -34.51 -23.85 -53.10
N THR A 68 -35.27 -24.15 -54.15
CA THR A 68 -35.93 -23.22 -55.08
C THR A 68 -37.39 -22.99 -54.71
N THR A 69 -38.01 -21.91 -55.21
CA THR A 69 -39.27 -21.94 -55.99
C THR A 69 -39.49 -20.57 -56.65
N ALA A 70 -39.83 -20.57 -57.94
CA ALA A 70 -40.20 -19.37 -58.70
C ALA A 70 -41.72 -19.32 -58.93
N THR A 71 -42.28 -18.14 -59.21
CA THR A 71 -43.46 -17.99 -60.08
C THR A 71 -43.46 -16.62 -60.73
N THR A 72 -43.82 -16.61 -62.01
CA THR A 72 -43.89 -15.50 -62.97
C THR A 72 -45.20 -14.72 -62.81
N ASP A 73 -45.27 -13.45 -63.27
CA ASP A 73 -46.09 -13.08 -64.44
C ASP A 73 -46.14 -11.55 -64.70
N GLU A 74 -45.93 -11.20 -65.96
CA GLU A 74 -46.21 -9.90 -66.60
C GLU A 74 -47.70 -9.87 -67.00
N PRO A 75 -48.35 -8.71 -67.29
CA PRO A 75 -48.17 -8.11 -68.63
C PRO A 75 -48.38 -6.59 -68.81
N THR A 76 -47.65 -6.01 -69.77
CA THR A 76 -48.01 -4.93 -70.72
C THR A 76 -49.18 -3.96 -70.44
N THR A 77 -48.94 -2.64 -70.59
CA THR A 77 -49.40 -1.85 -71.77
C THR A 77 -48.92 -0.39 -71.73
N ASP A 78 -48.55 0.15 -72.90
CA ASP A 78 -48.31 1.58 -73.20
C ASP A 78 -49.49 2.09 -74.06
N PRO A 79 -49.98 3.34 -73.94
CA PRO A 79 -49.53 4.35 -74.92
C PRO A 79 -49.51 5.84 -74.47
N THR A 80 -48.54 6.57 -75.03
CA THR A 80 -48.59 7.99 -75.49
C THR A 80 -48.66 9.17 -74.50
N THR A 81 -47.60 9.97 -74.54
CA THR A 81 -47.58 11.43 -74.82
C THR A 81 -48.31 12.39 -73.87
N GLU A 82 -47.53 13.21 -73.13
CA GLU A 82 -47.45 14.67 -73.33
C GLU A 82 -46.25 15.25 -72.54
N GLU A 83 -45.48 16.16 -73.15
CA GLU A 83 -44.47 16.97 -72.44
C GLU A 83 -45.14 18.16 -71.73
N PRO A 84 -44.86 18.37 -70.43
CA PRO A 84 -44.82 19.70 -69.87
C PRO A 84 -43.39 20.08 -69.53
N THR A 85 -42.84 21.06 -70.26
CA THR A 85 -41.56 21.70 -69.92
C THR A 85 -41.63 22.27 -68.50
N THR A 86 -40.98 21.60 -67.56
CA THR A 86 -40.72 22.11 -66.22
C THR A 86 -39.21 22.06 -65.99
N SER A 87 -38.69 23.12 -65.40
CA SER A 87 -37.25 23.34 -65.21
C SER A 87 -36.60 22.19 -64.44
N PRO A 88 -35.30 21.93 -64.61
CA PRO A 88 -34.58 21.10 -63.65
C PRO A 88 -34.64 21.81 -62.29
N VAL A 89 -35.53 21.36 -61.43
CA VAL A 89 -35.24 21.34 -60.00
C VAL A 89 -34.13 20.31 -59.89
N THR A 90 -32.90 20.79 -59.70
CA THR A 90 -31.83 19.94 -59.19
C THR A 90 -32.32 19.43 -57.84
N THR A 91 -32.82 18.20 -57.80
CA THR A 91 -32.81 17.44 -56.55
C THR A 91 -31.35 17.13 -56.29
N GLU A 92 -30.70 18.09 -55.63
CA GLU A 92 -29.56 17.84 -54.76
C GLU A 92 -29.90 16.59 -53.91
N PRO A 93 -28.95 15.68 -53.66
CA PRO A 93 -29.17 14.61 -52.70
C PRO A 93 -29.62 15.22 -51.36
N PRO A 94 -30.36 14.47 -50.52
CA PRO A 94 -30.64 14.96 -49.17
C PRO A 94 -29.30 15.28 -48.47
N PRO A 95 -29.24 16.36 -47.68
CA PRO A 95 -28.04 16.69 -46.91
C PRO A 95 -27.63 15.48 -46.06
N GLU A 96 -26.37 15.07 -46.15
CA GLU A 96 -25.82 13.87 -45.52
C GLU A 96 -24.45 14.19 -44.95
N CYS A 97 -24.36 14.21 -43.62
CA CYS A 97 -23.15 14.53 -42.89
C CYS A 97 -21.95 13.66 -43.31
N GLY A 98 -20.80 14.30 -43.52
CA GLY A 98 -19.54 13.68 -43.94
C GLY A 98 -19.33 13.65 -45.46
N ASP A 99 -20.08 14.43 -46.24
CA ASP A 99 -19.94 14.48 -47.71
C ASP A 99 -18.86 15.48 -48.21
N GLY A 100 -18.35 16.33 -47.32
CA GLY A 100 -17.36 17.37 -47.59
C GLY A 100 -17.95 18.77 -47.84
N ASN A 101 -19.27 18.96 -47.69
CA ASN A 101 -19.95 20.23 -47.89
C ASN A 101 -20.83 20.58 -46.67
N GLN A 102 -20.44 21.60 -45.90
CA GLN A 102 -21.26 22.06 -44.78
C GLN A 102 -22.65 22.55 -45.23
N ASP A 103 -23.68 21.75 -44.90
CA ASP A 103 -25.08 22.02 -45.24
C ASP A 103 -25.80 22.93 -44.22
N PRO A 104 -27.00 23.48 -44.53
CA PRO A 104 -27.64 24.50 -43.69
C PRO A 104 -28.03 24.10 -42.27
N ASP A 105 -28.12 22.81 -41.96
CA ASP A 105 -28.44 22.26 -40.62
C ASP A 105 -27.17 21.79 -39.86
N GLU A 106 -25.99 21.91 -40.48
CA GLU A 106 -24.69 21.42 -39.99
C GLU A 106 -23.80 22.56 -39.47
N GLU A 107 -23.03 22.28 -38.43
CA GLU A 107 -22.15 23.29 -37.80
C GLU A 107 -20.72 23.22 -38.35
N CYS A 108 -20.38 22.09 -38.97
CA CYS A 108 -19.14 21.78 -39.67
C CYS A 108 -19.37 20.58 -40.61
N ASP A 109 -18.48 20.36 -41.57
CA ASP A 109 -18.33 19.10 -42.29
C ASP A 109 -16.87 19.01 -42.76
N ASP A 110 -16.09 18.12 -42.14
CA ASP A 110 -14.72 17.76 -42.54
C ASP A 110 -14.70 16.49 -43.43
N GLY A 111 -15.86 16.08 -43.94
CA GLY A 111 -16.05 14.94 -44.82
C GLY A 111 -15.78 13.61 -44.13
N PRO A 112 -15.05 12.67 -44.79
CA PRO A 112 -14.63 11.41 -44.19
C PRO A 112 -13.68 11.54 -42.97
N ASP A 113 -13.22 12.75 -42.65
CA ASP A 113 -12.38 13.04 -41.48
C ASP A 113 -13.21 13.49 -40.24
N ASN A 114 -14.55 13.56 -40.35
CA ASN A 114 -15.44 13.70 -39.18
C ASN A 114 -15.22 12.54 -38.19
N SER A 115 -15.20 12.86 -36.89
CA SER A 115 -14.96 11.90 -35.81
C SER A 115 -15.39 12.47 -34.46
N ASP A 116 -15.91 11.61 -33.58
CA ASP A 116 -16.27 11.96 -32.20
C ASP A 116 -15.08 12.36 -31.31
N ASP A 117 -13.85 12.32 -31.81
CA ASP A 117 -12.64 12.87 -31.18
C ASP A 117 -12.02 14.06 -31.94
N GLY A 118 -12.66 14.51 -33.02
CA GLY A 118 -12.19 15.55 -33.93
C GLY A 118 -12.82 16.93 -33.71
N ALA A 119 -12.53 17.87 -34.62
CA ALA A 119 -13.13 19.21 -34.61
C ALA A 119 -14.62 19.20 -35.04
N CYS A 120 -15.00 18.19 -35.82
CA CYS A 120 -16.34 17.95 -36.31
C CYS A 120 -16.75 16.50 -35.98
N THR A 121 -17.85 16.32 -35.26
CA THR A 121 -18.33 15.01 -34.77
C THR A 121 -18.97 14.18 -35.90
N GLU A 122 -19.25 12.89 -35.66
CA GLU A 122 -19.99 12.06 -36.64
C GLU A 122 -21.42 12.57 -36.92
N ASP A 123 -21.97 13.45 -36.06
CA ASP A 123 -23.28 14.12 -36.19
C ASP A 123 -23.18 15.53 -36.84
N CYS A 124 -22.04 15.92 -37.42
CA CYS A 124 -21.77 17.24 -38.01
C CYS A 124 -22.01 18.42 -37.05
N LYS A 125 -21.65 18.19 -35.78
CA LYS A 125 -21.56 19.22 -34.74
C LYS A 125 -20.12 19.62 -34.53
N ALA A 126 -19.89 20.92 -34.37
CA ALA A 126 -18.58 21.41 -33.98
C ALA A 126 -18.33 20.97 -32.54
N ALA A 127 -17.21 20.30 -32.29
CA ALA A 127 -16.89 19.78 -30.96
C ALA A 127 -16.87 20.91 -29.91
N SER A 128 -17.48 20.65 -28.76
CA SER A 128 -17.78 21.68 -27.78
C SER A 128 -17.86 21.15 -26.35
N CYS A 129 -16.91 21.56 -25.52
CA CYS A 129 -16.92 21.26 -24.09
C CYS A 129 -18.31 21.28 -23.43
N GLY A 130 -18.73 20.12 -22.92
CA GLY A 130 -20.02 19.87 -22.32
C GLY A 130 -21.00 19.11 -23.23
N ASP A 131 -20.60 18.70 -24.44
CA ASP A 131 -21.37 17.80 -25.31
C ASP A 131 -21.16 16.31 -24.98
N GLY A 132 -20.09 15.98 -24.26
CA GLY A 132 -19.77 14.63 -23.79
C GLY A 132 -18.88 13.82 -24.73
N LEU A 133 -18.28 14.47 -25.74
CA LEU A 133 -17.27 13.94 -26.63
C LEU A 133 -15.95 14.68 -26.39
N VAL A 134 -14.83 13.96 -26.32
CA VAL A 134 -13.53 14.57 -25.98
C VAL A 134 -12.81 15.00 -27.26
N TYR A 135 -12.72 16.31 -27.52
CA TYR A 135 -11.92 16.80 -28.63
C TYR A 135 -10.42 16.60 -28.34
N VAL A 136 -9.82 15.56 -28.92
CA VAL A 136 -8.44 15.16 -28.68
C VAL A 136 -7.44 16.27 -29.07
N ASP A 137 -6.36 16.38 -28.29
CA ASP A 137 -5.34 17.44 -28.35
C ASP A 137 -5.84 18.88 -28.02
N VAL A 138 -7.14 19.07 -27.74
CA VAL A 138 -7.72 20.38 -27.34
C VAL A 138 -8.32 20.32 -25.94
N GLU A 139 -9.07 19.27 -25.62
CA GLU A 139 -9.74 19.05 -24.34
C GLU A 139 -9.04 17.93 -23.56
N ALA A 140 -8.98 18.06 -22.24
CA ALA A 140 -8.35 17.05 -21.38
C ALA A 140 -9.36 15.98 -20.90
N CYS A 141 -10.65 16.29 -20.99
CA CYS A 141 -11.80 15.49 -20.58
C CYS A 141 -13.07 16.13 -21.12
N ASP A 142 -14.17 15.38 -21.20
CA ASP A 142 -15.53 15.92 -21.24
C ASP A 142 -16.49 14.89 -20.63
N GLU A 143 -17.16 15.25 -19.54
CA GLU A 143 -18.22 14.47 -18.88
C GLU A 143 -19.62 15.02 -19.20
N GLY A 144 -19.69 15.89 -20.22
CA GLY A 144 -20.88 16.49 -20.79
C GLY A 144 -21.58 17.41 -19.78
N ALA A 145 -22.88 17.15 -19.58
CA ALA A 145 -23.67 17.82 -18.55
C ALA A 145 -23.23 17.53 -17.09
N SER A 146 -22.22 16.67 -16.89
CA SER A 146 -21.64 16.38 -15.57
C SER A 146 -20.41 17.23 -15.25
N ASN A 147 -19.91 18.03 -16.20
CA ASN A 147 -18.78 18.93 -15.99
C ASN A 147 -19.06 19.92 -14.85
N ASP A 148 -18.16 19.98 -13.88
CA ASP A 148 -18.30 20.73 -12.63
C ASP A 148 -16.91 21.23 -12.18
N ASP A 149 -16.80 22.54 -11.94
CA ASP A 149 -15.53 23.18 -11.57
C ASP A 149 -15.06 22.80 -10.15
N ASP A 150 -15.98 22.33 -9.28
CA ASP A 150 -15.72 21.97 -7.88
C ASP A 150 -15.62 20.45 -7.66
N LEU A 151 -15.77 19.61 -8.70
CA LEU A 151 -15.79 18.15 -8.58
C LEU A 151 -14.38 17.53 -8.54
N TYR A 152 -14.01 16.97 -7.38
CA TYR A 152 -12.77 16.24 -7.20
C TYR A 152 -12.67 15.01 -8.12
N GLY A 153 -11.61 14.93 -8.92
CA GLY A 153 -11.37 13.89 -9.91
C GLY A 153 -12.21 14.01 -11.20
N GLY A 154 -13.06 15.03 -11.31
CA GLY A 154 -13.96 15.24 -12.45
C GLY A 154 -13.41 16.18 -13.52
N CYS A 155 -14.24 16.47 -14.51
CA CYS A 155 -13.96 17.46 -15.55
C CYS A 155 -14.58 18.82 -15.25
N THR A 156 -13.84 19.91 -15.47
CA THR A 156 -14.37 21.28 -15.27
C THR A 156 -15.31 21.70 -16.41
N THR A 157 -16.09 22.76 -16.20
CA THR A 157 -16.92 23.41 -17.25
C THR A 157 -16.13 24.06 -18.39
N ARG A 158 -14.80 23.88 -18.39
CA ARG A 158 -13.84 24.35 -19.39
C ARG A 158 -13.10 23.20 -20.08
N CYS A 159 -13.43 21.95 -19.76
CA CYS A 159 -12.80 20.73 -20.27
C CYS A 159 -11.30 20.64 -19.97
N GLU A 160 -10.92 21.33 -18.88
CA GLU A 160 -9.69 21.17 -18.13
C GLU A 160 -9.97 20.16 -16.99
N LEU A 161 -8.98 19.36 -16.58
CA LEU A 161 -9.14 18.43 -15.46
C LEU A 161 -9.34 19.22 -14.14
N GLY A 162 -10.32 18.81 -13.34
CA GLY A 162 -10.63 19.43 -12.05
C GLY A 162 -9.62 19.11 -10.94
N PRO A 163 -9.88 19.57 -9.70
CA PRO A 163 -9.03 19.28 -8.54
C PRO A 163 -8.86 17.77 -8.35
N ARG A 164 -7.62 17.28 -8.19
CA ARG A 164 -7.33 15.85 -8.10
C ARG A 164 -5.91 15.57 -7.61
N CYS A 165 -5.77 14.51 -6.82
CA CYS A 165 -4.52 13.79 -6.55
C CYS A 165 -3.53 13.78 -7.73
N GLY A 166 -2.37 14.40 -7.53
CA GLY A 166 -1.33 14.59 -8.54
C GLY A 166 -1.49 15.87 -9.38
N ASP A 167 -2.14 16.91 -8.85
CA ASP A 167 -2.26 18.24 -9.49
C ASP A 167 -1.33 19.32 -8.92
N GLY A 168 -0.67 19.04 -7.79
CA GLY A 168 0.25 19.96 -7.10
C GLY A 168 -0.35 20.64 -5.87
N VAL A 169 -1.60 20.34 -5.49
CA VAL A 169 -2.34 21.02 -4.41
C VAL A 169 -3.14 20.03 -3.56
N VAL A 170 -2.78 19.87 -2.28
CA VAL A 170 -3.59 19.04 -1.36
C VAL A 170 -5.01 19.60 -1.17
N GLN A 171 -6.02 18.81 -1.52
CA GLN A 171 -7.44 19.13 -1.29
C GLN A 171 -7.95 18.51 0.03
N GLU A 172 -7.91 19.30 1.11
CA GLU A 172 -8.12 18.87 2.52
C GLU A 172 -9.41 18.04 2.80
N ASP A 173 -10.48 18.21 2.01
CA ASP A 173 -11.74 17.47 2.17
C ASP A 173 -11.78 16.12 1.40
N ASN A 174 -10.78 15.86 0.53
CA ASN A 174 -10.74 14.74 -0.40
C ASN A 174 -9.47 13.86 -0.26
N GLU A 175 -8.37 14.45 0.17
CA GLU A 175 -7.05 13.82 0.24
C GLU A 175 -6.19 14.45 1.36
N THR A 176 -5.07 13.79 1.67
CA THR A 176 -4.14 14.20 2.75
C THR A 176 -2.70 14.38 2.27
N CYS A 177 -2.44 14.01 1.03
CA CYS A 177 -1.18 14.19 0.30
C CYS A 177 -1.51 14.19 -1.21
N ASP A 178 -0.62 14.72 -2.05
CA ASP A 178 -0.88 14.93 -3.49
C ASP A 178 0.18 14.24 -4.40
N GLU A 179 1.09 13.43 -3.82
CA GLU A 179 2.10 12.67 -4.58
C GLU A 179 1.71 11.18 -4.62
N PRO A 180 0.78 10.75 -5.51
CA PRO A 180 0.24 9.39 -5.51
C PRO A 180 1.34 8.33 -5.66
N GLY A 181 1.43 7.44 -4.68
CA GLY A 181 2.42 6.37 -4.67
C GLY A 181 3.83 6.82 -4.33
N ASP A 182 4.05 8.04 -3.79
CA ASP A 182 5.25 8.32 -2.99
C ASP A 182 5.15 7.60 -1.64
N LEU A 183 5.28 6.28 -1.69
CA LEU A 183 5.22 5.42 -0.52
C LEU A 183 6.31 5.80 0.50
N ALA A 184 7.48 6.25 0.05
CA ALA A 184 8.57 6.67 0.93
C ALA A 184 8.21 7.93 1.75
N GLY A 185 7.52 8.88 1.12
CA GLY A 185 6.86 10.02 1.77
C GLY A 185 5.56 9.66 2.50
N GLY A 186 5.15 8.39 2.49
CA GLY A 186 3.94 7.91 3.15
C GLY A 186 2.64 8.23 2.41
N CYS A 187 2.68 8.61 1.14
CA CYS A 187 1.50 8.87 0.32
C CYS A 187 1.11 7.64 -0.51
N LEU A 188 -0.06 7.08 -0.25
CA LEU A 188 -0.59 5.91 -0.97
C LEU A 188 -1.03 6.31 -2.40
N SER A 189 -1.25 5.32 -3.27
CA SER A 189 -1.80 5.52 -4.63
C SER A 189 -3.16 6.23 -4.68
N THR A 190 -3.85 6.28 -3.53
CA THR A 190 -5.15 6.92 -3.33
C THR A 190 -5.07 8.35 -2.76
N CYS A 191 -3.87 8.94 -2.63
CA CYS A 191 -3.63 10.25 -2.01
C CYS A 191 -4.11 10.35 -0.53
N VAL A 192 -4.14 9.20 0.14
CA VAL A 192 -4.29 9.08 1.58
C VAL A 192 -2.91 8.80 2.19
N GLN A 193 -2.59 9.49 3.28
CA GLN A 193 -1.40 9.26 4.07
C GLN A 193 -1.49 7.91 4.79
N ALA A 194 -0.46 7.07 4.62
CA ALA A 194 -0.35 5.77 5.26
C ALA A 194 -0.14 5.92 6.77
N LYS A 195 -1.00 5.27 7.56
CA LYS A 195 -0.92 5.23 9.03
C LYS A 195 0.10 4.23 9.54
N SER A 196 0.50 3.27 8.71
CA SER A 196 1.42 2.18 9.07
C SER A 196 2.05 1.54 7.84
N CYS A 197 3.06 0.70 8.07
CA CYS A 197 3.66 -0.13 7.03
C CYS A 197 2.69 -1.15 6.41
N LEU A 198 1.61 -1.53 7.13
CA LEU A 198 0.60 -2.45 6.62
C LEU A 198 -0.26 -1.81 5.52
N GLU A 199 -0.58 -0.53 5.65
CA GLU A 199 -1.28 0.21 4.58
C GLU A 199 -0.39 0.35 3.34
N ILE A 200 0.91 0.59 3.52
CA ILE A 200 1.90 0.69 2.42
C ILE A 200 2.02 -0.63 1.63
N ILE A 201 2.18 -1.78 2.29
CA ILE A 201 2.32 -3.07 1.59
C ILE A 201 1.00 -3.56 0.95
N ASN A 202 -0.15 -3.06 1.43
CA ASN A 202 -1.45 -3.33 0.82
C ASN A 202 -1.69 -2.48 -0.43
N ASP A 203 -1.08 -1.28 -0.52
CA ASP A 203 -1.15 -0.39 -1.68
C ASP A 203 -0.19 -0.82 -2.80
N ASP A 204 1.08 -1.13 -2.45
CA ASP A 204 2.02 -1.84 -3.35
C ASP A 204 2.59 -3.10 -2.68
N PRO A 205 2.13 -4.30 -3.07
CA PRO A 205 2.68 -5.58 -2.62
C PRO A 205 4.16 -5.84 -3.00
N ASN A 206 4.80 -4.95 -3.76
CA ASN A 206 6.23 -5.00 -4.10
C ASN A 206 7.07 -4.02 -3.27
N ALA A 207 6.47 -3.27 -2.34
CA ALA A 207 7.21 -2.36 -1.45
C ALA A 207 8.29 -3.15 -0.68
N ALA A 208 9.52 -2.61 -0.68
CA ALA A 208 10.67 -3.28 -0.08
C ALA A 208 10.82 -2.94 1.41
N SER A 209 11.47 -3.79 2.18
CA SER A 209 11.83 -3.46 3.57
C SER A 209 12.78 -2.25 3.61
N GLY A 210 12.54 -1.30 4.53
CA GLY A 210 13.30 -0.04 4.55
C GLY A 210 12.73 1.02 5.47
N ALA A 211 13.21 2.27 5.34
CA ALA A 211 12.69 3.40 6.08
C ALA A 211 11.56 4.09 5.30
N TYR A 212 10.46 4.40 5.99
CA TYR A 212 9.24 5.00 5.44
C TYR A 212 8.71 6.08 6.39
N VAL A 213 8.01 7.08 5.85
CA VAL A 213 7.17 7.98 6.64
C VAL A 213 5.79 7.37 6.81
N ILE A 214 5.25 7.44 8.03
CA ILE A 214 3.84 7.13 8.33
C ILE A 214 3.21 8.28 9.13
N HIS A 215 1.88 8.33 9.12
CA HIS A 215 1.06 9.37 9.75
C HIS A 215 0.00 8.72 10.67
N PRO A 216 0.38 8.23 11.87
CA PRO A 216 -0.53 7.50 12.74
C PRO A 216 -1.64 8.39 13.31
N GLU A 217 -2.80 7.81 13.64
CA GLU A 217 -3.95 8.59 14.12
C GLU A 217 -3.64 9.38 15.40
N GLY A 218 -3.95 10.68 15.38
CA GLY A 218 -3.70 11.58 16.52
C GLY A 218 -2.27 12.10 16.63
N VAL A 219 -1.43 11.89 15.61
CA VAL A 219 -0.08 12.44 15.49
C VAL A 219 -0.05 13.45 14.35
N GLU A 220 0.42 14.67 14.64
CA GLU A 220 0.49 15.78 13.66
C GLU A 220 1.85 15.86 12.94
N ASP A 221 2.88 15.20 13.48
CA ASP A 221 4.25 15.19 12.95
C ASP A 221 4.57 13.86 12.25
N ASP A 222 5.20 13.91 11.08
CA ASP A 222 5.72 12.77 10.32
C ASP A 222 6.50 11.78 11.20
N VAL A 223 6.11 10.50 11.22
CA VAL A 223 6.82 9.45 11.96
C VAL A 223 7.65 8.60 11.00
N VAL A 224 8.98 8.76 11.05
CA VAL A 224 9.90 7.90 10.29
C VAL A 224 10.06 6.56 11.02
N VAL A 225 9.62 5.48 10.37
CA VAL A 225 9.68 4.10 10.86
C VAL A 225 10.55 3.23 9.96
N TYR A 226 10.96 2.08 10.47
CA TYR A 226 11.41 0.97 9.63
C TYR A 226 10.23 0.04 9.35
N CYS A 227 9.93 -0.18 8.08
CA CYS A 227 8.99 -1.19 7.64
C CYS A 227 9.72 -2.49 7.27
N ASP A 228 9.28 -3.60 7.86
CA ASP A 228 9.60 -4.93 7.35
C ASP A 228 8.45 -5.41 6.45
N MET A 229 8.76 -5.58 5.16
CA MET A 229 7.81 -5.95 4.11
C MET A 229 7.90 -7.43 3.72
N GLU A 230 8.70 -8.23 4.42
CA GLU A 230 9.02 -9.61 4.04
C GLU A 230 8.53 -10.63 5.06
N ALA A 231 8.67 -10.34 6.35
CA ALA A 231 8.34 -11.24 7.43
C ALA A 231 6.81 -11.43 7.53
N ASP A 232 6.36 -12.68 7.47
CA ASP A 232 4.95 -13.04 7.69
C ASP A 232 3.97 -12.32 6.72
N GLY A 233 4.40 -12.08 5.48
CA GLY A 233 3.65 -11.29 4.49
C GLY A 233 3.82 -9.77 4.60
N GLY A 234 4.76 -9.28 5.43
CA GLY A 234 5.15 -7.88 5.47
C GLY A 234 4.22 -6.95 6.27
N GLY A 235 4.50 -5.65 6.20
CA GLY A 235 3.71 -4.60 6.86
C GLY A 235 4.01 -4.39 8.34
N TYR A 236 5.09 -4.96 8.90
CA TYR A 236 5.46 -4.68 10.29
C TYR A 236 6.09 -3.29 10.42
N THR A 237 5.52 -2.49 11.31
CA THR A 237 5.98 -1.14 11.64
C THR A 237 6.90 -1.18 12.85
N PHE A 238 8.13 -0.64 12.74
CA PHE A 238 9.09 -0.59 13.85
C PHE A 238 9.68 0.81 14.05
N LEU A 239 9.63 1.31 15.28
CA LEU A 239 10.28 2.54 15.72
C LEU A 239 11.19 2.23 16.93
N LYS A 240 12.51 2.36 16.74
CA LYS A 240 13.48 2.20 17.84
C LYS A 240 13.52 3.44 18.72
N VAL A 241 13.59 3.23 20.03
CA VAL A 241 13.73 4.30 21.02
C VAL A 241 14.97 4.06 21.87
N ASP A 242 15.90 5.02 21.93
CA ASP A 242 17.02 5.06 22.89
C ASP A 242 17.00 6.41 23.61
N VAL A 243 16.92 6.38 24.93
CA VAL A 243 16.85 7.59 25.78
C VAL A 243 18.06 7.74 26.69
N GLN A 244 19.08 6.89 26.53
CA GLN A 244 20.26 6.90 27.39
C GLN A 244 21.00 8.24 27.31
N GLY A 245 21.16 8.90 28.46
CA GLY A 245 21.83 10.20 28.56
C GLY A 245 20.90 11.41 28.41
N VAL A 246 19.63 11.18 28.03
CA VAL A 246 18.57 12.21 28.01
C VAL A 246 17.68 12.10 29.24
N GLN A 247 17.25 10.88 29.58
CA GLN A 247 16.40 10.60 30.73
C GLN A 247 16.75 9.25 31.39
N ASN A 248 16.03 8.91 32.46
CA ASN A 248 16.18 7.63 33.16
C ASN A 248 15.64 6.46 32.31
N ARG A 249 15.85 5.23 32.80
CA ARG A 249 15.20 4.03 32.23
C ARG A 249 13.69 4.16 32.39
N ALA A 250 12.94 3.79 31.37
CA ALA A 250 11.48 3.70 31.38
C ALA A 250 11.03 2.29 31.81
N SER A 251 9.95 2.19 32.59
CA SER A 251 9.20 0.94 32.72
C SER A 251 8.49 0.60 31.40
N ALA A 252 7.88 -0.58 31.27
CA ALA A 252 7.03 -0.91 30.12
C ALA A 252 5.83 0.04 29.98
N ASN A 253 5.25 0.49 31.10
CA ASN A 253 4.16 1.48 31.06
C ASN A 253 4.67 2.86 30.60
N ASP A 254 5.85 3.31 31.04
CA ASP A 254 6.39 4.60 30.59
C ASP A 254 6.87 4.54 29.13
N ALA A 255 7.40 3.39 28.72
CA ALA A 255 7.80 3.11 27.34
C ALA A 255 6.58 3.08 26.40
N GLU A 256 5.48 2.45 26.81
CA GLU A 256 4.19 2.50 26.12
C GLU A 256 3.68 3.94 25.99
N ASN A 257 3.63 4.70 27.10
CA ASN A 257 3.21 6.11 27.07
C ASN A 257 4.10 6.98 26.16
N PHE A 258 5.38 6.62 25.99
CA PHE A 258 6.26 7.25 25.01
C PHE A 258 5.93 6.79 23.58
N CYS A 259 5.66 5.51 23.32
CA CYS A 259 5.24 5.04 22.00
C CYS A 259 3.93 5.73 21.55
N TYR A 260 2.99 5.96 22.46
CA TYR A 260 1.74 6.68 22.17
C TYR A 260 1.95 8.12 21.68
N THR A 261 3.06 8.79 22.00
CA THR A 261 3.34 10.13 21.42
C THR A 261 3.68 10.08 19.94
N TYR A 262 3.90 8.88 19.39
CA TYR A 262 4.06 8.58 17.97
C TYR A 262 2.87 7.78 17.42
N GLY A 263 1.75 7.64 18.16
CA GLY A 263 0.60 6.82 17.74
C GLY A 263 0.92 5.34 17.59
N LEU A 264 1.99 4.86 18.23
CA LEU A 264 2.45 3.48 18.25
C LEU A 264 2.35 2.91 19.67
N HIS A 265 2.61 1.62 19.83
CA HIS A 265 2.60 0.92 21.12
C HIS A 265 3.93 0.22 21.38
N LEU A 266 4.25 -0.04 22.64
CA LEU A 266 5.36 -0.91 23.03
C LEU A 266 5.13 -2.30 22.45
N MET A 267 6.18 -2.87 21.84
CA MET A 267 6.08 -4.10 21.07
C MET A 267 5.31 -5.23 21.77
N ILE A 268 4.38 -5.80 21.02
CA ILE A 268 3.70 -7.07 21.29
C ILE A 268 4.17 -8.08 20.23
N PRO A 269 4.89 -9.15 20.61
CA PRO A 269 5.13 -10.30 19.75
C PRO A 269 3.82 -10.87 19.16
N ARG A 270 3.82 -11.20 17.86
CA ARG A 270 2.65 -11.74 17.12
C ARG A 270 2.94 -13.10 16.49
N SER A 271 4.16 -13.30 16.00
CA SER A 271 4.64 -14.52 15.38
C SER A 271 6.17 -14.63 15.56
N PRO A 272 6.81 -15.79 15.32
CA PRO A 272 8.27 -15.87 15.41
C PRO A 272 8.95 -15.02 14.33
N ALA A 273 8.29 -14.82 13.18
CA ALA A 273 8.74 -13.92 12.14
C ALA A 273 8.71 -12.45 12.61
N HIS A 274 7.64 -12.00 13.28
CA HIS A 274 7.58 -10.66 13.89
C HIS A 274 8.74 -10.41 14.88
N VAL A 275 9.02 -11.39 15.76
CA VAL A 275 10.10 -11.28 16.76
C VAL A 275 11.49 -11.29 16.10
N ALA A 276 11.70 -12.14 15.09
CA ALA A 276 12.95 -12.19 14.35
C ALA A 276 13.22 -10.89 13.57
N ALA A 277 12.20 -10.33 12.91
CA ALA A 277 12.27 -9.03 12.23
C ALA A 277 12.62 -7.91 13.22
N ALA A 278 11.92 -7.84 14.35
CA ALA A 278 12.22 -6.86 15.41
C ALA A 278 13.65 -7.00 15.96
N PHE A 279 14.17 -8.23 16.07
CA PHE A 279 15.55 -8.48 16.51
C PHE A 279 16.57 -8.04 15.46
N ALA A 280 16.28 -8.23 14.16
CA ALA A 280 17.09 -7.68 13.09
C ALA A 280 17.14 -6.14 13.15
N VAL A 281 15.99 -5.48 13.26
CA VAL A 281 15.89 -4.01 13.40
C VAL A 281 16.62 -3.50 14.65
N ALA A 282 16.48 -4.20 15.78
CA ALA A 282 17.18 -3.90 17.04
C ALA A 282 18.71 -3.96 16.91
N MET A 283 19.23 -4.80 16.01
CA MET A 283 20.66 -4.98 15.75
C MET A 283 21.19 -4.22 14.53
N ASP A 284 20.33 -3.58 13.74
CA ASP A 284 20.74 -2.82 12.57
C ASP A 284 21.20 -1.40 12.95
N GLU A 285 22.45 -1.06 12.60
CA GLU A 285 23.01 0.27 12.80
C GLU A 285 22.47 1.32 11.81
N ALA A 286 21.86 0.91 10.69
CA ALA A 286 21.25 1.82 9.72
C ALA A 286 19.95 2.45 10.23
N VAL A 287 19.17 1.71 11.04
CA VAL A 287 17.94 2.23 11.66
C VAL A 287 18.31 3.08 12.87
N THR A 288 18.03 4.39 12.80
CA THR A 288 18.37 5.35 13.86
C THR A 288 17.25 5.40 14.92
N PRO A 289 17.56 5.34 16.23
CA PRO A 289 16.55 5.47 17.27
C PRO A 289 16.11 6.93 17.50
N VAL A 290 14.85 7.11 17.89
CA VAL A 290 14.37 8.37 18.49
C VAL A 290 14.66 8.43 19.99
N GLY A 291 14.39 9.56 20.65
CA GLY A 291 14.60 9.75 22.09
C GLY A 291 15.94 10.40 22.47
N GLY A 292 16.83 10.63 21.50
CA GLY A 292 18.07 11.41 21.67
C GLY A 292 19.25 10.66 22.31
N GLY A 293 19.10 9.36 22.56
CA GLY A 293 20.22 8.45 22.80
C GLY A 293 21.09 8.25 21.54
N GLY A 294 22.13 7.43 21.67
CA GLY A 294 23.18 7.29 20.65
C GLY A 294 23.63 5.87 20.37
N VAL A 295 22.94 4.85 20.90
CA VAL A 295 23.24 3.44 20.62
C VAL A 295 22.35 2.97 19.47
N LEU A 296 22.96 2.65 18.34
CA LEU A 296 22.23 2.27 17.13
C LEU A 296 21.78 0.80 17.14
N ALA A 297 22.62 -0.11 17.63
CA ALA A 297 22.35 -1.55 17.67
C ALA A 297 22.50 -2.14 19.09
N SER A 298 21.47 -2.85 19.59
CA SER A 298 21.48 -3.53 20.90
C SER A 298 20.26 -4.44 21.10
N ASP A 299 20.45 -5.59 21.75
CA ASP A 299 19.35 -6.40 22.32
C ASP A 299 18.51 -5.62 23.37
N GLY A 300 19.03 -4.50 23.87
CA GLY A 300 18.33 -3.59 24.77
C GLY A 300 17.06 -2.98 24.19
N PHE A 301 16.90 -2.88 22.86
CA PHE A 301 15.63 -2.46 22.25
C PHE A 301 14.50 -3.49 22.45
N LEU A 302 14.83 -4.73 22.80
CA LEU A 302 13.90 -5.82 23.06
C LEU A 302 13.95 -6.27 24.53
N ARG A 303 14.25 -5.35 25.45
CA ARG A 303 14.42 -5.65 26.87
C ARG A 303 13.09 -5.76 27.64
N ILE A 304 12.05 -5.09 27.15
CA ILE A 304 10.73 -4.92 27.78
C ILE A 304 9.64 -5.00 26.69
N PHE A 305 8.48 -5.56 27.02
CA PHE A 305 7.34 -5.77 26.10
C PHE A 305 6.00 -5.66 26.82
N LYS A 306 4.90 -5.61 26.06
CA LYS A 306 3.50 -5.56 26.53
C LYS A 306 2.83 -6.96 26.57
N ILE A 307 3.56 -7.98 27.04
CA ILE A 307 3.11 -9.39 27.12
C ILE A 307 3.54 -10.07 28.42
N PHE A 308 2.69 -10.90 29.03
CA PHE A 308 2.96 -11.52 30.34
C PHE A 308 2.36 -12.94 30.45
N PRO A 309 2.99 -13.87 31.20
CA PRO A 309 2.39 -15.16 31.52
C PRO A 309 1.28 -15.00 32.55
N THR A 310 0.22 -15.79 32.46
CA THR A 310 -0.88 -15.82 33.45
C THR A 310 -0.51 -16.57 34.72
N ASN A 311 0.19 -17.70 34.59
CA ASN A 311 0.47 -18.62 35.69
C ASN A 311 1.95 -18.67 36.09
N VAL A 312 2.22 -18.96 37.37
CA VAL A 312 3.57 -19.02 37.94
C VAL A 312 4.42 -20.08 37.23
N GLY A 313 5.60 -19.68 36.72
CA GLY A 313 6.54 -20.62 36.12
C GLY A 313 6.15 -21.11 34.72
N GLN A 314 5.12 -20.53 34.10
CA GLN A 314 4.83 -20.79 32.70
C GLN A 314 5.95 -20.29 31.79
N SER A 315 6.30 -21.11 30.79
CA SER A 315 7.47 -20.92 29.94
C SER A 315 7.10 -21.10 28.48
N CYS A 316 7.21 -20.01 27.71
CA CYS A 316 7.16 -20.01 26.24
C CYS A 316 8.57 -20.21 25.61
N VAL A 317 9.57 -20.69 26.37
CA VAL A 317 10.95 -20.84 25.88
C VAL A 317 11.00 -21.84 24.72
N GLY A 318 11.45 -21.38 23.55
CA GLY A 318 11.52 -22.17 22.32
C GLY A 318 10.21 -22.21 21.53
N ALA A 319 9.18 -21.45 21.94
CA ALA A 319 7.92 -21.29 21.22
C ALA A 319 7.67 -19.80 20.88
N PRO A 320 6.80 -19.50 19.90
CA PRO A 320 6.34 -18.14 19.62
C PRO A 320 5.53 -17.53 20.77
N LEU A 321 5.82 -16.28 21.11
CA LEU A 321 5.00 -15.51 22.06
C LEU A 321 3.76 -14.96 21.34
N ASN A 322 2.74 -15.79 21.18
CA ASN A 322 1.40 -15.41 20.74
C ASN A 322 0.33 -16.26 21.47
N ASP A 323 -0.93 -16.00 21.19
CA ASP A 323 -2.08 -16.66 21.81
C ASP A 323 -2.36 -18.09 21.31
N VAL A 324 -1.84 -18.46 20.15
CA VAL A 324 -1.99 -19.81 19.56
C VAL A 324 -0.95 -20.80 20.13
N ASP A 325 0.32 -20.41 20.10
CA ASP A 325 1.46 -21.22 20.52
C ASP A 325 1.71 -21.12 22.04
N CYS A 326 1.38 -19.99 22.65
CA CYS A 326 1.53 -19.72 24.07
C CYS A 326 0.23 -19.15 24.69
N PRO A 327 -0.91 -19.88 24.64
CA PRO A 327 -2.24 -19.44 25.13
C PRO A 327 -2.32 -19.12 26.64
N GLU A 328 -1.28 -19.44 27.41
CA GLU A 328 -1.14 -19.02 28.81
C GLU A 328 -0.41 -17.68 28.97
N TRP A 329 -0.05 -17.01 27.87
CA TRP A 329 0.51 -15.66 27.82
C TRP A 329 -0.51 -14.71 27.19
N PHE A 330 -0.62 -13.51 27.75
CA PHE A 330 -1.58 -12.50 27.32
C PHE A 330 -0.85 -11.23 26.88
N ALA A 331 -1.27 -10.72 25.73
CA ALA A 331 -0.95 -9.39 25.27
C ALA A 331 -1.95 -8.37 25.84
N GLY A 332 -1.56 -7.08 25.88
CA GLY A 332 -2.36 -6.02 26.51
C GLY A 332 -3.64 -5.61 25.77
N ASP A 333 -3.92 -6.20 24.61
CA ASP A 333 -4.93 -5.79 23.63
C ASP A 333 -6.09 -6.79 23.45
N GLN A 334 -5.98 -8.02 23.96
CA GLN A 334 -6.89 -9.10 23.53
C GLN A 334 -8.30 -9.15 24.15
N ILE A 335 -8.56 -8.50 25.30
CA ILE A 335 -9.86 -8.60 25.99
C ILE A 335 -10.23 -7.24 26.64
N ASP A 336 -11.18 -6.55 26.01
CA ASP A 336 -12.10 -5.59 26.64
C ASP A 336 -11.51 -4.36 27.37
N ALA A 337 -11.07 -3.36 26.61
CA ALA A 337 -11.07 -1.94 27.00
C ALA A 337 -10.45 -1.57 28.38
N SER A 338 -9.10 -1.65 28.44
CA SER A 338 -8.15 -0.89 29.30
C SER A 338 -7.43 -1.69 30.41
N PRO A 339 -6.20 -1.32 30.79
CA PRO A 339 -5.03 -1.45 29.91
C PRO A 339 -3.80 -2.01 30.66
N TYR A 340 -3.01 -2.85 29.98
CA TYR A 340 -1.76 -3.45 30.50
C TYR A 340 -1.92 -4.36 31.73
N TRP A 341 -1.18 -5.47 31.74
CA TRP A 341 -0.96 -6.24 32.98
C TRP A 341 0.06 -5.56 33.92
N VAL A 342 0.50 -4.36 33.54
CA VAL A 342 1.09 -3.32 34.38
C VAL A 342 -0.05 -2.55 35.08
N THR A 343 -0.86 -3.26 35.87
CA THR A 343 -2.09 -2.71 36.48
C THR A 343 -1.81 -1.50 37.39
N SER A 344 -2.82 -0.62 37.57
CA SER A 344 -2.84 0.43 38.61
C SER A 344 -3.70 0.07 39.84
N ASP A 345 -4.30 -1.13 39.87
CA ASP A 345 -5.11 -1.67 40.97
C ASP A 345 -4.28 -2.60 41.90
N PRO A 346 -4.28 -2.40 43.23
CA PRO A 346 -3.50 -3.19 44.20
C PRO A 346 -4.14 -4.53 44.65
N SER A 347 -5.01 -5.15 43.85
CA SER A 347 -5.71 -6.39 44.23
C SER A 347 -4.78 -7.63 44.27
N PRO A 348 -4.66 -8.35 45.41
CA PRO A 348 -3.83 -9.54 45.54
C PRO A 348 -4.59 -10.80 45.10
N ASP A 349 -4.73 -11.02 43.80
CA ASP A 349 -5.37 -12.24 43.28
C ASP A 349 -4.39 -13.43 43.29
N PRO A 350 -4.70 -14.55 43.98
CA PRO A 350 -3.82 -15.71 44.07
C PRO A 350 -3.66 -16.51 42.75
N GLY A 351 -4.36 -16.14 41.67
CA GLY A 351 -4.22 -16.77 40.34
C GLY A 351 -3.08 -16.23 39.46
N GLN A 352 -2.33 -15.23 39.91
CA GLN A 352 -1.39 -14.46 39.09
C GLN A 352 0.07 -15.02 39.14
N PRO A 353 0.98 -14.66 38.19
CA PRO A 353 2.22 -15.42 37.95
C PRO A 353 3.30 -15.28 39.04
N SER A 354 3.05 -14.53 40.10
CA SER A 354 3.61 -14.76 41.43
C SER A 354 2.84 -13.96 42.48
N VAL A 355 3.04 -14.21 43.78
CA VAL A 355 2.62 -13.30 44.86
C VAL A 355 3.41 -11.97 44.91
N ASN A 356 4.19 -11.67 43.86
CA ASN A 356 5.12 -10.55 43.78
C ASN A 356 4.99 -9.77 42.46
N ASN A 357 3.92 -9.94 41.70
CA ASN A 357 3.59 -8.99 40.64
C ASN A 357 3.12 -7.69 41.29
N CYS A 358 3.81 -6.59 40.99
CA CYS A 358 3.37 -5.28 41.44
C CYS A 358 2.48 -4.62 40.40
N THR A 359 1.49 -3.90 40.90
CA THR A 359 0.83 -2.77 40.27
C THR A 359 1.90 -1.80 39.72
N GLY A 360 2.24 -1.88 38.43
CA GLY A 360 3.38 -1.16 37.83
C GLY A 360 4.55 -2.01 37.30
N CYS A 361 4.57 -3.34 37.52
CA CYS A 361 5.75 -4.17 37.23
C CYS A 361 5.90 -4.61 35.77
N SER A 362 7.05 -4.30 35.19
CA SER A 362 7.48 -4.82 33.88
C SER A 362 8.33 -6.10 34.00
N MET A 363 8.40 -6.93 32.95
CA MET A 363 9.32 -8.07 32.84
C MET A 363 10.57 -7.73 32.03
N GLU A 364 11.72 -8.29 32.40
CA GLU A 364 12.98 -8.20 31.66
C GLU A 364 13.16 -9.43 30.77
N TYR A 365 13.49 -9.21 29.50
CA TYR A 365 13.71 -10.26 28.51
C TYR A 365 15.18 -10.26 28.06
N LEU A 366 15.72 -11.45 27.85
CA LEU A 366 17.05 -11.68 27.33
C LEU A 366 16.96 -12.57 26.10
N TRP A 367 17.75 -12.25 25.09
CA TRP A 367 17.72 -12.88 23.78
C TRP A 367 19.00 -13.67 23.52
N ASN A 368 18.87 -14.72 22.71
CA ASN A 368 19.98 -15.37 22.06
C ASN A 368 20.37 -14.58 20.79
N PRO A 369 21.60 -14.75 20.25
CA PRO A 369 22.00 -14.08 19.01
C PRO A 369 21.19 -14.45 17.76
N ASP A 370 20.34 -15.48 17.83
CA ASP A 370 19.44 -15.95 16.78
C ASP A 370 18.02 -15.36 16.88
N GLY A 371 17.80 -14.38 17.78
CA GLY A 371 16.50 -13.76 18.00
C GLY A 371 15.52 -14.62 18.81
N THR A 372 15.94 -15.76 19.38
CA THR A 372 15.09 -16.55 20.29
C THR A 372 15.20 -16.10 21.75
N ILE A 373 14.12 -16.29 22.51
CA ILE A 373 14.07 -15.94 23.95
C ILE A 373 15.03 -16.86 24.70
N LYS A 374 16.04 -16.27 25.33
CA LYS A 374 17.01 -16.97 26.18
C LYS A 374 16.46 -17.21 27.58
N PHE A 375 15.85 -16.17 28.15
CA PHE A 375 15.28 -16.16 29.50
C PHE A 375 14.44 -14.88 29.70
N TYR A 376 13.47 -14.93 30.61
CA TYR A 376 12.75 -13.75 31.10
C TYR A 376 12.77 -13.74 32.63
N SER A 377 12.77 -12.57 33.24
CA SER A 377 12.79 -12.36 34.68
C SER A 377 11.79 -11.28 35.08
N VAL A 378 11.02 -11.56 36.14
CA VAL A 378 10.41 -10.49 36.92
C VAL A 378 11.55 -9.83 37.70
N VAL A 379 11.78 -8.53 37.49
CA VAL A 379 12.82 -7.78 38.20
C VAL A 379 12.24 -7.28 39.52
N PHE A 380 12.86 -7.70 40.63
CA PHE A 380 12.44 -7.28 41.96
C PHE A 380 13.08 -5.94 42.32
N GLY A 381 12.25 -4.90 42.40
CA GLY A 381 12.65 -3.54 42.74
C GLY A 381 11.45 -2.68 43.12
N ASP A 382 11.77 -1.50 43.66
CA ASP A 382 11.04 -0.34 44.20
C ASP A 382 9.61 0.03 43.73
N GLY A 383 8.97 -0.70 42.80
CA GLY A 383 7.54 -0.56 42.47
C GLY A 383 7.20 -0.60 40.97
N GLU A 384 8.20 -0.63 40.09
CA GLU A 384 8.02 -0.47 38.62
C GLU A 384 8.55 -1.67 37.80
N GLY A 385 9.13 -2.67 38.49
CA GLY A 385 9.66 -3.89 37.88
C GLY A 385 10.89 -3.67 36.99
N ALA A 386 10.91 -4.29 35.81
CA ALA A 386 11.98 -4.08 34.84
C ALA A 386 11.88 -2.70 34.18
N ALA A 387 13.03 -2.16 33.76
CA ALA A 387 13.09 -0.90 33.04
C ALA A 387 14.18 -0.95 31.96
N SER A 388 14.12 -0.09 30.96
CA SER A 388 15.16 -0.02 29.92
C SER A 388 15.44 1.42 29.51
N TYR A 389 16.66 1.68 29.03
CA TYR A 389 16.93 2.91 28.27
C TYR A 389 16.48 2.78 26.81
N ARG A 390 16.04 1.59 26.39
CA ARG A 390 15.73 1.23 25.01
C ARG A 390 14.50 0.35 24.91
N TRP A 391 13.69 0.58 23.89
CA TRP A 391 12.54 -0.25 23.56
C TRP A 391 12.19 -0.12 22.08
N MET A 392 11.31 -1.00 21.61
CA MET A 392 10.74 -0.99 20.27
C MET A 392 9.27 -0.60 20.36
N CYS A 393 8.88 0.42 19.61
CA CYS A 393 7.47 0.74 19.37
C CYS A 393 7.03 0.13 18.02
N VAL A 394 5.76 -0.29 17.93
CA VAL A 394 5.15 -0.92 16.74
C VAL A 394 3.71 -0.43 16.54
N ALA A 395 3.17 -0.63 15.33
CA ALA A 395 1.73 -0.51 15.10
C ALA A 395 1.01 -1.79 15.60
N GLU A 396 -0.21 -1.65 16.13
CA GLU A 396 -1.03 -2.78 16.62
C GLU A 396 -2.06 -3.29 15.58
N ASP A 397 -1.95 -2.83 14.33
CA ASP A 397 -2.82 -3.14 13.19
C ASP A 397 -2.71 -4.59 12.69
N LYS A 398 -1.51 -5.18 12.73
CA LYS A 398 -1.29 -6.58 12.35
C LYS A 398 -1.60 -7.53 13.53
N ILE A 399 -2.84 -8.01 13.58
CA ILE A 399 -3.23 -9.17 14.39
C ILE A 399 -2.68 -10.47 13.78
N SER A 400 -2.40 -11.47 14.62
CA SER A 400 -2.02 -12.82 14.17
C SER A 400 -3.17 -13.47 13.39
N GLY A 401 -2.85 -14.11 12.27
CA GLY A 401 -3.78 -14.86 11.42
C GLY A 401 -3.92 -16.33 11.80
#